data_AF-A0A1M7IUS4-F1
#
_entry.id   AF-A0A1M7IUS4-F1
#
_cell.length_a   1.000
_cell.length_b   1.000
_cell.length_c   1.000
_cell.angle_alpha   90.00
_cell.angle_beta   90.00
_cell.angle_gamma   90.00
#
_symmetry.space_group_name_H-M   'P 1'
#
loop_
_entity.id
_entity.type
_entity.pdbx_description
1 polymer ?
#
loop_
_entity_poly.entity_id
_entity_poly.type
_entity_poly.pdbx_seq_one_letter_code
_entity_poly.pdbx_strand_id
1 'polypeptide(L)'
;MAIDEHWDDVDFRILALMRDGLSDATIGRKLSRGHRTIQRRICHMMASLGVSGRFALGLKVAELNLLAGQDATGHARELTGLRQ
;
A
#
# COMPACT_ATOMS: atom_id res chain seq x y z
N MET A 1 -9.81 14.16 -15.56
CA MET A 1 -9.35 13.81 -14.20
C MET A 1 -8.15 12.89 -14.38
N ALA A 2 -6.96 13.46 -14.53
CA ALA A 2 -5.75 12.71 -14.78
C ALA A 2 -5.12 12.34 -13.44
N ILE A 3 -5.31 11.10 -13.01
CA ILE A 3 -4.46 10.49 -11.99
C ILE A 3 -3.12 10.18 -12.65
N ASP A 4 -2.27 11.19 -12.82
CA ASP A 4 -0.87 11.00 -13.21
C ASP A 4 -0.08 10.59 -11.98
N GLU A 5 -0.42 9.43 -11.42
CA GLU A 5 0.12 9.00 -10.16
C GLU A 5 0.72 7.61 -10.26
N HIS A 6 2.00 7.59 -10.60
CA HIS A 6 2.82 6.39 -10.56
C HIS A 6 3.14 6.06 -9.10
N TRP A 7 2.22 5.38 -8.41
CA TRP A 7 2.56 4.68 -7.18
C TRP A 7 3.49 3.53 -7.47
N ASP A 8 4.50 3.36 -6.62
CA ASP A 8 5.46 2.26 -6.73
C ASP A 8 4.99 1.04 -5.93
N ASP A 9 5.70 -0.09 -6.10
CA ASP A 9 5.41 -1.33 -5.36
C ASP A 9 5.44 -1.15 -3.83
N VAL A 10 6.22 -0.19 -3.32
CA VAL A 10 6.30 0.09 -1.89
C VAL A 10 5.00 0.74 -1.41
N ASP A 11 4.44 1.66 -2.19
CA ASP A 11 3.16 2.31 -1.87
C ASP A 11 2.03 1.27 -1.82
N PHE A 12 1.95 0.36 -2.79
CA PHE A 12 0.99 -0.75 -2.76
C PHE A 12 1.21 -1.69 -1.58
N ARG A 13 2.47 -1.97 -1.20
CA ARG A 13 2.77 -2.77 -0.01
C ARG A 13 2.36 -2.08 1.28
N ILE A 14 2.52 -0.75 1.38
CA ILE A 14 2.04 0.04 2.51
C ILE A 14 0.52 -0.08 2.61
N LEU A 15 -0.20 0.08 1.49
CA LEU A 15 -1.66 -0.03 1.46
C LEU A 15 -2.17 -1.41 1.87
N ALA A 16 -1.51 -2.49 1.42
CA ALA A 16 -1.83 -3.85 1.85
C ALA A 16 -1.65 -4.04 3.36
N LEU A 17 -0.54 -3.56 3.93
CA LEU A 17 -0.32 -3.65 5.38
C LEU A 17 -1.27 -2.73 6.18
N MET A 18 -1.69 -1.62 5.58
CA MET A 18 -2.71 -0.75 6.18
C MET A 18 -4.08 -1.43 6.25
N ARG A 19 -4.48 -2.14 5.18
CA ARG A 19 -5.68 -2.98 5.11
C ARG A 19 -5.69 -4.04 6.20
N ASP A 20 -4.53 -4.62 6.51
CA ASP A 20 -4.34 -5.59 7.60
C ASP A 20 -4.33 -4.95 9.01
N GLY A 21 -4.48 -3.62 9.11
CA GLY A 21 -4.60 -2.89 10.37
C GLY A 21 -3.27 -2.46 11.01
N LEU A 22 -2.13 -2.57 10.33
CA LEU A 22 -0.82 -2.30 10.94
C LEU A 22 -0.52 -0.79 11.05
N SER A 23 -0.05 -0.32 12.20
CA SER A 23 0.38 1.07 12.37
C SER A 23 1.58 1.44 11.49
N ASP A 24 1.73 2.72 11.17
CA ASP A 24 2.79 3.26 10.30
C ASP A 24 4.20 2.91 10.81
N ALA A 25 4.39 2.87 12.13
CA ALA A 25 5.64 2.46 12.76
C ALA A 25 5.95 0.97 12.51
N THR A 26 4.94 0.10 12.63
CA THR A 26 5.07 -1.34 12.34
C THR A 26 5.29 -1.59 10.85
N ILE A 27 4.60 -0.85 9.98
CA ILE A 27 4.81 -0.87 8.53
C ILE A 27 6.26 -0.48 8.20
N GLY A 28 6.75 0.62 8.76
CA GLY A 28 8.13 1.06 8.56
C GLY A 28 9.14 -0.02 8.95
N ARG A 29 8.95 -0.65 10.11
CA ARG A 29 9.80 -1.78 10.54
C ARG A 29 9.75 -2.95 9.56
N LYS A 30 8.56 -3.37 9.11
CA LYS A 30 8.39 -4.49 8.17
C LYS A 30 9.00 -4.24 6.80
N LEU A 31 9.06 -2.98 6.38
CA LEU A 31 9.62 -2.58 5.08
C LEU A 31 11.07 -2.09 5.19
N SER A 32 11.70 -2.19 6.36
CA SER A 32 13.03 -1.63 6.65
C SER A 32 13.16 -0.15 6.24
N ARG A 33 12.12 0.65 6.54
CA ARG A 33 12.03 2.09 6.23
C ARG A 33 11.72 2.91 7.47
N GLY A 34 12.26 4.12 7.51
CA GLY A 34 11.97 5.08 8.59
C GLY A 34 10.50 5.50 8.62
N HIS A 35 9.95 5.69 9.82
CA HIS A 35 8.56 6.09 10.05
C HIS A 35 8.14 7.33 9.23
N ARG A 36 8.99 8.36 9.18
CA ARG A 36 8.73 9.59 8.40
C ARG A 36 8.63 9.35 6.89
N THR A 37 9.32 8.34 6.35
CA THR A 37 9.20 7.97 4.93
C THR A 37 7.86 7.31 4.64
N ILE A 38 7.37 6.46 5.55
CA ILE A 38 6.03 5.87 5.44
C ILE A 38 4.96 6.94 5.54
N GLN A 39 5.03 7.80 6.55
CA GLN A 39 4.07 8.89 6.75
C GLN A 39 3.99 9.82 5.52
N ARG A 40 5.15 10.20 4.95
CA ARG A 40 5.20 11.04 3.75
C ARG A 40 4.52 10.37 2.56
N ARG A 41 4.80 9.09 2.30
CA ARG A 41 4.17 8.32 1.21
C ARG A 41 2.66 8.24 1.39
N ILE A 42 2.19 7.94 2.60
CA ILE A 42 0.76 7.92 2.93
C ILE A 42 0.12 9.29 2.65
N CYS A 43 0.76 10.39 3.05
CA CYS A 43 0.26 11.73 2.76
C CYS A 43 0.18 12.03 1.26
N HIS A 44 1.13 11.57 0.45
CA HIS A 44 1.07 11.72 -1.00
C HIS A 44 -0.12 10.94 -1.59
N MET A 45 -0.29 9.67 -1.23
CA MET A 45 -1.42 8.85 -1.67
C MET A 45 -2.79 9.42 -1.24
N MET A 46 -2.83 10.08 -0.07
CA MET A 46 -4.04 10.79 0.37
C MET A 46 -4.35 12.00 -0.50
N ALA A 47 -3.32 12.83 -0.75
CA ALA A 47 -3.48 14.06 -1.52
C ALA A 47 -3.99 13.79 -2.94
N SER A 48 -3.52 12.71 -3.55
CA SER A 48 -3.87 12.38 -4.91
C SER A 48 -5.23 11.72 -5.10
N LEU A 49 -5.66 10.92 -4.12
CA LEU A 49 -7.01 10.41 -4.07
C LEU A 49 -8.01 11.44 -3.52
N GLY A 50 -7.53 12.61 -3.10
CA GLY A 50 -8.36 13.67 -2.53
C GLY A 50 -9.02 13.29 -1.21
N VAL A 51 -8.39 12.38 -0.44
CA VAL A 51 -8.93 11.86 0.82
C VAL A 51 -8.14 12.40 2.00
N SER A 52 -8.82 12.55 3.14
CA SER A 52 -8.19 12.91 4.40
C SER A 52 -8.35 11.78 5.40
N GLY A 53 -7.22 11.31 5.92
CA GLY A 53 -7.20 10.33 6.99
C GLY A 53 -7.07 8.88 6.51
N ARG A 54 -6.45 8.09 7.37
CA ARG A 54 -6.02 6.71 7.09
C ARG A 54 -7.18 5.80 6.70
N PHE A 55 -8.31 5.98 7.37
CA PHE A 55 -9.51 5.19 7.11
C PHE A 55 -10.12 5.49 5.73
N ALA A 56 -10.25 6.78 5.39
CA ALA A 56 -10.75 7.20 4.09
C ALA A 56 -9.84 6.73 2.95
N LEU A 57 -8.52 6.76 3.15
CA LEU A 57 -7.56 6.17 2.21
C LEU A 57 -7.80 4.67 2.01
N GLY A 58 -7.95 3.90 3.08
CA GLY A 58 -8.24 2.46 3.01
C GLY A 58 -9.55 2.15 2.28
N LEU A 59 -10.61 2.91 2.59
CA LEU A 59 -11.90 2.77 1.91
C LEU A 59 -11.77 3.09 0.41
N LYS A 60 -11.09 4.19 0.06
CA LYS A 60 -10.95 4.60 -1.34
C LYS A 60 -10.16 3.61 -2.17
N VAL A 61 -9.10 3.03 -1.58
CA VAL A 61 -8.31 1.97 -2.19
C VAL A 61 -9.13 0.71 -2.46
N ALA A 62 -10.03 0.36 -1.53
CA ALA A 62 -10.96 -0.75 -1.70
C ALA A 62 -12.03 -0.46 -2.78
N GLU A 63 -12.64 0.73 -2.77
CA GLU A 63 -13.61 1.17 -3.79
C GLU A 63 -13.04 1.13 -5.21
N LEU A 64 -11.79 1.56 -5.37
CA LEU A 64 -11.08 1.59 -6.64
C LEU A 64 -10.47 0.23 -7.01
N ASN A 65 -10.61 -0.78 -6.14
CA ASN A 65 -10.08 -2.12 -6.30
C ASN A 65 -8.56 -2.17 -6.60
N LEU A 66 -7.79 -1.22 -6.05
CA LEU A 66 -6.37 -1.00 -6.40
C LEU A 66 -5.44 -2.12 -5.92
N LEU A 67 -5.86 -2.93 -4.95
CA LEU A 67 -5.05 -4.03 -4.40
C LEU A 67 -5.35 -5.39 -5.05
N ALA A 68 -6.39 -5.51 -5.90
CA ALA A 68 -6.77 -6.81 -6.47
C ALA A 68 -5.69 -7.45 -7.35
N GLY A 69 -4.82 -6.67 -8.00
CA GLY A 69 -3.68 -7.18 -8.77
C GLY A 69 -2.46 -7.60 -7.93
N GLN A 70 -2.39 -7.14 -6.67
CA GLN A 70 -1.26 -7.40 -5.78
C GLN A 70 -1.39 -8.74 -5.04
N ASP A 71 -2.62 -9.16 -4.77
CA ASP A 71 -2.88 -10.46 -4.14
C ASP A 71 -2.45 -11.62 -5.07
N ALA A 72 -2.56 -11.44 -6.40
CA ALA A 72 -2.07 -12.38 -7.40
C ALA A 72 -0.54 -12.37 -7.56
N THR A 73 0.10 -11.20 -7.51
CA THR A 73 1.56 -11.07 -7.62
C THR A 73 2.29 -11.59 -6.37
N GLY A 74 1.68 -11.40 -5.19
CA GLY A 74 2.15 -11.97 -3.93
C GLY A 74 2.10 -13.50 -3.92
N HIS A 75 0.97 -14.08 -4.33
CA HIS A 75 0.81 -15.54 -4.43
C HIS A 75 1.69 -16.17 -5.53
N ALA A 76 1.86 -15.51 -6.68
CA ALA A 76 2.71 -16.05 -7.75
C ALA A 76 4.18 -16.21 -7.33
N ARG A 77 4.69 -15.31 -6.47
CA ARG A 77 6.03 -15.44 -5.87
C ARG A 77 6.11 -16.55 -4.81
N GLU A 78 5.02 -16.85 -4.14
CA GLU A 78 4.96 -17.92 -3.13
C GLU A 78 4.87 -19.31 -3.79
N LEU A 79 4.13 -19.43 -4.90
CA LEU A 79 3.97 -20.66 -5.69
C LEU A 79 5.24 -21.04 -6.47
N THR A 80 6.11 -20.08 -6.79
CA THR A 80 7.42 -20.35 -7.40
C THR A 80 8.49 -20.80 -6.40
N GLY A 81 8.17 -20.83 -5.09
CA GLY A 81 9.06 -21.28 -4.02
C GLY A 81 8.98 -22.77 -3.65
N LEU A 82 8.09 -23.56 -4.27
CA LEU A 82 7.91 -24.99 -3.97
C LEU A 82 8.45 -25.92 -5.09
N ARG A 83 9.73 -25.75 -5.44
CA ARG A 83 10.56 -26.82 -5.99
C ARG A 83 11.96 -26.68 -5.41
N GLN A 84 12.25 -27.41 -4.35
CA GLN A 84 13.44 -28.27 -4.20
C GLN A 84 13.08 -29.42 -3.25
#